data_AF-A0A3P8RWJ9-F1
#
_entry.id   AF-A0A3P8RWJ9-F1
#
_cell.length_a   1.000
_cell.length_b   1.000
_cell.length_c   1.000
_cell.angle_alpha   90.00
_cell.angle_beta   90.00
_cell.angle_gamma   90.00
#
_symmetry.space_group_name_H-M   'P 1'
#
loop_
_entity.id
_entity.type
_entity.pdbx_description
1 polymer ?
#
loop_
_entity_poly.entity_id
_entity_poly.type
_entity_poly.pdbx_seq_one_letter_code
_entity_poly.pdbx_strand_id
1 'polypeptide(L)'
;MATPMATSPLRDFLVTYLMPEKCYEEIFVHFNWHVPCLKFVLNKTVGIWIILDTFLAQLPQLLKILWSGSAEGLSLISILLQLYAFSCPVVYAIANSFPLL
;
A
#
# COMPACT_ATOMS: atom_id res chain seq x y z
N MET A 1 31.00 -24.17 -11.10
CA MET A 1 30.16 -25.02 -10.22
C MET A 1 28.82 -24.31 -10.03
N ALA A 2 27.71 -25.06 -10.18
CA ALA A 2 26.28 -24.70 -10.28
C ALA A 2 25.71 -23.86 -9.08
N THR A 3 25.09 -22.66 -9.28
CA THR A 3 23.65 -22.24 -9.41
C THR A 3 22.70 -22.46 -8.20
N PRO A 4 21.62 -21.66 -7.93
CA PRO A 4 21.12 -20.41 -8.58
C PRO A 4 20.57 -19.28 -7.62
N MET A 5 20.01 -18.18 -8.19
CA MET A 5 18.81 -17.37 -7.73
C MET A 5 18.98 -15.89 -7.25
N ALA A 6 18.69 -14.94 -8.17
CA ALA A 6 17.78 -13.77 -7.99
C ALA A 6 18.07 -12.61 -6.98
N THR A 7 19.23 -11.92 -7.01
CA THR A 7 19.53 -10.82 -6.05
C THR A 7 19.59 -9.37 -6.55
N SER A 8 19.40 -9.05 -7.83
CA SER A 8 19.47 -7.64 -8.31
C SER A 8 18.14 -6.87 -8.33
N PRO A 9 17.07 -7.31 -9.03
CA PRO A 9 15.88 -6.47 -9.22
C PRO A 9 15.04 -6.28 -7.95
N LEU A 10 15.02 -7.28 -7.06
CA LEU A 10 14.26 -7.18 -5.80
C LEU A 10 14.93 -6.24 -4.80
N ARG A 11 16.27 -6.22 -4.73
CA ARG A 11 17.01 -5.28 -3.88
C ARG A 11 16.79 -3.86 -4.37
N ASP A 12 16.93 -3.62 -5.68
CA ASP A 12 16.69 -2.30 -6.26
C ASP A 12 15.24 -1.84 -6.08
N PHE A 13 14.26 -2.73 -6.25
CA PHE A 13 12.86 -2.42 -5.99
C PHE A 13 12.58 -2.10 -4.51
N LEU A 14 13.11 -2.89 -3.59
CA LEU A 14 12.96 -2.65 -2.15
C LEU A 14 13.65 -1.36 -1.72
N VAL A 15 14.83 -1.07 -2.26
CA VAL A 15 15.61 0.12 -1.93
C VAL A 15 14.96 1.39 -2.49
N THR A 16 14.46 1.31 -3.72
CA THR A 16 13.85 2.45 -4.41
C THR A 16 12.43 2.71 -3.92
N TYR A 17 11.66 1.65 -3.63
CA TYR A 17 10.23 1.75 -3.38
C TYR A 17 9.84 1.55 -1.92
N LEU A 18 10.62 0.84 -1.10
CA LEU A 18 10.25 0.49 0.27
C LEU A 18 11.12 1.18 1.34
N MET A 19 12.44 1.26 1.16
CA MET A 19 13.38 1.67 2.22
C MET A 19 14.76 2.14 1.70
N PRO A 20 15.35 3.25 2.20
CA PRO A 20 16.70 3.66 1.81
C PRO A 20 17.78 2.61 2.14
N GLU A 21 18.85 2.51 1.33
CA GLU A 21 19.92 1.49 1.46
C GLU A 21 20.48 1.39 2.89
N LYS A 22 20.64 2.53 3.56
CA LYS A 22 21.13 2.63 4.94
C LYS A 22 20.28 1.82 5.92
N CYS A 23 18.95 1.87 5.80
CA CYS A 23 18.05 1.14 6.67
C CYS A 23 17.94 -0.35 6.26
N TYR A 24 18.15 -0.68 4.98
CA TYR A 24 18.24 -2.07 4.53
C TYR A 24 19.45 -2.77 5.16
N GLU A 25 20.62 -2.13 5.15
CA GLU A 25 21.82 -2.73 5.75
C GLU A 25 21.75 -2.81 7.28
N GLU A 26 21.26 -1.78 7.97
CA GLU A 26 21.10 -1.85 9.43
C GLU A 26 20.15 -2.97 9.87
N ILE A 27 19.02 -3.17 9.17
CA ILE A 27 18.03 -4.17 9.54
C ILE A 27 18.42 -5.59 9.10
N PHE A 28 18.87 -5.77 7.85
CA PHE A 28 19.12 -7.11 7.28
C PHE A 28 20.57 -7.58 7.40
N VAL A 29 21.55 -6.67 7.39
CA VAL A 29 22.98 -7.03 7.46
C VAL A 29 23.48 -6.97 8.91
N HIS A 30 23.15 -5.89 9.63
CA HIS A 30 23.60 -5.69 11.01
C HIS A 30 22.61 -6.14 12.09
N PHE A 31 21.38 -6.53 11.71
CA PHE A 31 20.32 -6.94 12.65
C PHE A 31 20.06 -5.91 13.77
N ASN A 32 20.28 -4.64 13.47
CA ASN A 32 20.15 -3.53 14.40
C ASN A 32 18.82 -2.83 14.18
N TRP A 33 17.90 -3.02 15.12
CA TRP A 33 16.51 -2.55 15.04
C TRP A 33 16.41 -1.07 15.43
N HIS A 34 17.04 -0.21 14.63
CA HIS A 34 17.01 1.22 14.89
C HIS A 34 15.59 1.77 14.72
N VAL A 35 15.04 2.36 15.79
CA VAL A 35 13.65 2.86 15.89
C VAL A 35 13.20 3.70 14.67
N PRO A 36 13.97 4.67 14.15
CA PRO A 36 13.52 5.47 13.00
C PRO A 36 13.42 4.66 11.69
N CYS A 37 14.34 3.71 11.45
CA CYS A 37 14.28 2.84 10.27
C CYS A 37 13.08 1.89 10.35
N LEU A 38 12.81 1.32 11.53
CA LEU A 38 11.67 0.44 11.74
C LEU A 38 10.33 1.18 11.53
N LYS A 39 10.20 2.40 12.08
CA LYS A 39 9.02 3.24 11.86
C LYS A 39 8.80 3.56 10.39
N PHE A 40 9.88 3.86 9.66
CA PHE A 40 9.81 4.14 8.23
C PHE A 40 9.27 2.94 7.44
N VAL A 41 9.86 1.75 7.65
CA VAL A 41 9.45 0.51 6.97
C VAL A 41 8.01 0.15 7.31
N LEU A 42 7.64 0.22 8.60
CA LEU A 42 6.27 -0.08 9.03
C LEU A 42 5.26 0.86 8.38
N ASN A 43 5.51 2.17 8.40
CA ASN A 43 4.60 3.14 7.82
C ASN A 43 4.43 2.93 6.31
N LYS A 44 5.54 2.64 5.61
CA LYS A 44 5.53 2.36 4.17
C LYS A 44 4.76 1.07 3.83
N THR A 45 5.02 0.00 4.60
CA THR A 45 4.39 -1.31 4.40
C THR A 45 2.89 -1.25 4.67
N VAL A 46 2.47 -0.56 5.74
CA VAL A 46 1.06 -0.34 6.07
C VAL A 46 0.39 0.49 4.97
N GLY A 47 1.03 1.53 4.45
CA GLY A 47 0.51 2.32 3.33
C GLY A 47 0.22 1.48 2.09
N ILE A 48 1.17 0.64 1.67
CA ILE A 48 0.99 -0.29 0.53
C ILE A 48 -0.12 -1.30 0.81
N TRP A 49 -0.19 -1.83 2.03
CA TRP A 49 -1.21 -2.79 2.42
C TRP A 49 -2.62 -2.21 2.35
N ILE A 50 -2.82 -0.98 2.83
CA ILE A 50 -4.11 -0.29 2.79
C ILE A 50 -4.59 -0.10 1.35
N ILE A 51 -3.69 0.29 0.45
CA ILE A 51 -4.02 0.44 -0.98
C ILE A 51 -4.45 -0.92 -1.54
N LEU A 52 -3.65 -1.96 -1.33
CA LEU A 52 -3.93 -3.29 -1.86
C LEU A 52 -5.27 -3.85 -1.35
N ASP A 53 -5.53 -3.74 -0.05
CA ASP A 53 -6.77 -4.16 0.59
C ASP A 53 -8.00 -3.43 0.00
N THR A 54 -7.88 -2.12 -0.18
CA THR A 54 -8.94 -1.29 -0.77
C THR A 54 -9.28 -1.75 -2.19
N PHE A 55 -8.26 -1.95 -3.04
CA PHE A 55 -8.46 -2.44 -4.41
C PHE A 55 -9.09 -3.83 -4.42
N LEU A 56 -8.61 -4.75 -3.57
CA LEU A 56 -9.14 -6.11 -3.48
C LEU A 56 -10.59 -6.15 -2.99
N ALA A 57 -11.00 -5.23 -2.12
CA ALA A 57 -12.38 -5.15 -1.63
C ALA A 57 -13.35 -4.51 -2.63
N GLN A 58 -12.91 -3.48 -3.36
CA GLN A 58 -13.77 -2.72 -4.28
C GLN A 58 -13.93 -3.40 -5.65
N LEU A 59 -12.89 -4.06 -6.18
CA LEU A 59 -12.93 -4.70 -7.49
C LEU A 59 -14.03 -5.79 -7.62
N PRO A 60 -14.23 -6.69 -6.64
CA PRO A 60 -15.29 -7.70 -6.70
C PRO A 60 -16.69 -7.08 -6.69
N GLN A 61 -16.89 -5.98 -5.94
CA GLN A 61 -18.17 -5.27 -5.92
C GLN A 61 -18.46 -4.63 -7.28
N LEU A 62 -17.46 -4.01 -7.90
CA LEU A 62 -17.57 -3.41 -9.23
C LEU A 62 -17.87 -4.45 -10.31
N LEU A 63 -17.16 -5.58 -10.28
CA LEU A 63 -17.38 -6.70 -11.20
C LEU A 63 -18.78 -7.30 -11.05
N LYS A 64 -19.29 -7.45 -9.82
CA LYS A 64 -20.66 -7.93 -9.60
C LYS A 64 -21.71 -7.03 -10.24
N ILE A 65 -21.58 -5.71 -10.09
CA ILE A 65 -22.51 -4.74 -10.69
C ILE A 65 -22.43 -4.79 -12.21
N LEU A 66 -21.22 -4.87 -12.76
CA LEU A 66 -21.01 -4.94 -14.21
C LEU A 66 -21.61 -6.22 -14.80
N TRP A 67 -21.53 -7.34 -14.07
CA TRP A 67 -22.02 -8.64 -14.52
C TRP A 67 -23.53 -8.83 -14.30
N SER A 68 -24.10 -8.29 -13.21
CA SER A 68 -25.55 -8.34 -12.97
C SER A 68 -26.33 -7.36 -13.85
N GLY A 69 -25.69 -6.29 -14.34
CA GLY A 69 -26.35 -5.23 -15.11
C GLY A 69 -27.42 -4.46 -14.34
N SER A 70 -27.60 -4.76 -13.05
CA SER A 70 -28.60 -4.14 -12.17
C SER A 70 -27.99 -3.89 -10.79
N ALA A 71 -28.19 -2.67 -10.29
CA ALA A 71 -27.77 -2.21 -8.97
C ALA A 71 -28.84 -2.47 -7.88
N GLU A 72 -29.75 -3.42 -8.11
CA GLU A 72 -30.80 -3.78 -7.16
C GLU A 72 -30.19 -4.31 -5.86
N GLY A 73 -30.46 -3.61 -4.75
CA GLY A 73 -29.93 -3.93 -3.42
C GLY A 73 -28.74 -3.07 -2.96
N LEU A 74 -28.23 -2.16 -3.79
CA LEU A 74 -27.15 -1.25 -3.42
C LEU A 74 -27.69 0.16 -3.09
N SER A 75 -27.51 0.62 -1.84
CA SER A 75 -27.95 1.95 -1.42
C SER A 75 -26.99 3.03 -1.92
N LEU A 76 -27.51 3.99 -2.71
CA LEU A 76 -26.73 5.13 -3.21
C LEU A 76 -26.04 5.91 -2.08
N ILE A 77 -26.70 6.05 -0.92
CA ILE A 77 -26.14 6.74 0.25
C ILE A 77 -24.91 6.00 0.79
N SER A 78 -24.91 4.67 0.78
CA SER A 78 -23.76 3.87 1.23
C SER A 78 -22.54 4.07 0.33
N ILE A 79 -22.74 4.12 -0.98
CA ILE A 79 -21.65 4.35 -1.96
C ILE A 79 -21.09 5.77 -1.81
N LEU A 80 -21.96 6.78 -1.69
CA LEU A 80 -21.54 8.16 -1.48
C LEU A 80 -20.76 8.32 -0.17
N LEU A 81 -21.22 7.67 0.91
CA LEU A 81 -20.53 7.70 2.19
C LEU A 81 -19.17 6.98 2.12
N GLN A 82 -19.09 5.88 1.38
CA GLN A 82 -17.83 5.17 1.17
C GLN A 82 -16.85 6.00 0.33
N LEU A 83 -17.33 6.67 -0.72
CA LEU A 83 -16.52 7.60 -1.51
C LEU A 83 -16.00 8.76 -0.66
N TYR A 84 -16.87 9.33 0.20
CA TYR A 84 -16.49 10.37 1.14
C TYR A 84 -15.40 9.89 2.10
N ALA A 85 -15.57 8.71 2.70
CA ALA A 85 -14.62 8.12 3.64
C ALA A 85 -13.24 7.88 3.00
N PHE A 86 -13.17 7.45 1.73
CA PHE A 86 -11.89 7.32 1.02
C PHE A 86 -11.26 8.66 0.62
N SER A 87 -12.07 9.68 0.35
CA SER A 87 -11.57 11.00 -0.05
C SER A 87 -10.95 11.79 1.12
N CYS A 88 -11.47 11.64 2.34
CA CYS A 88 -10.99 12.38 3.52
C CYS A 88 -9.49 12.16 3.83
N PRO A 89 -8.97 10.92 3.90
CA PRO A 89 -7.55 10.68 4.10
C PRO A 89 -6.67 11.29 3.00
N VAL A 90 -7.14 11.27 1.74
CA VAL A 90 -6.41 11.83 0.60
C VAL A 90 -6.31 13.35 0.74
N VAL A 91 -7.42 14.02 1.02
CA VAL A 91 -7.44 15.47 1.25
C VAL A 91 -6.58 15.84 2.47
N TYR A 92 -6.66 15.06 3.54
CA TYR A 92 -5.83 15.27 4.73
C TYR A 92 -4.34 15.16 4.41
N ALA A 93 -3.92 14.14 3.65
CA ALA A 93 -2.54 13.96 3.27
C ALA A 93 -2.04 15.10 2.38
N ILE A 94 -2.84 15.53 1.39
CA ILE A 94 -2.51 16.68 0.52
C ILE A 94 -2.36 17.95 1.33
N ALA A 95 -3.29 18.23 2.25
CA ALA A 95 -3.27 19.44 3.08
C ALA A 95 -2.04 19.50 4.01
N ASN A 96 -1.59 18.35 4.50
CA ASN A 96 -0.42 18.26 5.39
C ASN A 96 0.89 17.98 4.64
N SER A 97 0.88 17.97 3.30
CA SER A 97 2.03 17.58 2.47
C SER A 97 2.63 16.22 2.84
N PHE A 98 1.80 15.30 3.34
CA PHE A 98 2.23 13.94 3.60
C PHE A 98 2.32 13.18 2.26
N PRO A 99 3.41 12.44 2.03
CA PRO A 99 3.49 11.57 0.88
C PRO A 99 2.38 10.52 0.99
N LEU A 100 1.52 10.47 -0.03
CA LEU A 100 0.49 9.44 -0.18
C LEU A 100 1.09 8.05 -0.46
N LEU A 101 2.43 7.96 -0.57
CA LEU A 101 3.18 6.77 -0.94
C LEU A 101 4.38 6.50 -0.02
#